data_AF-A0A453CR15-F1
#
_entry.id   AF-A0A453CR15-F1
#
_cell.length_a   1.000
_cell.length_b   1.000
_cell.length_c   1.000
_cell.angle_alpha   90.00
_cell.angle_beta   90.00
_cell.angle_gamma   90.00
#
_symmetry.space_group_name_H-M   'P 1'
#
loop_
_entity.id
_entity.type
_entity.pdbx_description
1 polymer ?
#
loop_
_entity_poly.entity_id
_entity_poly.type
_entity_poly.pdbx_seq_one_letter_code
_entity_poly.pdbx_strand_id
1 'polypeptide(L)' 'LVYQGRCWTADRLARRGLPHAPLCLLCDQEPETMQHPLAGCSFSRQVWHEILSWCHATAAMHIPDGEFR' A
#
# COMPACT_ATOMS: atom_id res chain seq x y z
N LEU A 1 -3.10 -5.81 13.23
CA LEU A 1 -3.58 -7.02 12.50
C LEU A 1 -2.71 -7.38 11.29
N VAL A 2 -2.33 -6.43 10.42
CA VAL A 2 -1.44 -6.72 9.27
C VAL A 2 0.01 -7.04 9.69
N TYR A 3 0.52 -6.35 10.71
CA TYR A 3 1.87 -6.54 11.25
C TYR A 3 2.12 -7.93 11.89
N GLN A 4 1.06 -8.65 12.28
CA GLN A 4 1.19 -9.97 12.91
C GLN A 4 1.40 -11.12 11.92
N GLY A 5 1.69 -10.83 10.65
CA GLY A 5 1.88 -11.90 9.68
C GLY A 5 0.60 -12.69 9.38
N ARG A 6 -0.58 -12.09 9.59
CA ARG A 6 -1.90 -12.73 9.40
C ARG A 6 -2.64 -12.31 8.14
N CYS A 7 -2.18 -11.27 7.45
CA CYS A 7 -2.81 -10.79 6.21
C CYS A 7 -2.32 -11.62 5.02
N TRP A 8 -3.21 -12.28 4.29
CA TRP A 8 -2.86 -13.07 3.11
C TRP A 8 -2.51 -12.11 1.95
N THR A 9 -1.23 -11.99 1.63
CA THR A 9 -0.77 -11.28 0.42
C THR A 9 -0.34 -12.28 -0.64
N ALA A 10 -0.41 -11.91 -1.92
CA ALA A 10 0.00 -12.75 -3.04
C ALA A 10 1.44 -13.27 -2.87
N ASP A 11 2.35 -12.44 -2.36
CA ASP A 11 3.73 -12.82 -2.00
C ASP A 11 3.82 -13.91 -0.90
N ARG A 12 2.88 -13.97 0.06
CA ARG A 12 2.82 -15.10 1.01
C ARG A 12 2.22 -16.36 0.40
N LEU A 13 1.28 -16.23 -0.54
CA LEU A 13 0.76 -17.37 -1.30
C LEU A 13 1.87 -17.96 -2.17
N ALA A 14 2.65 -17.11 -2.86
CA ALA A 14 3.80 -17.50 -3.66
C ALA A 14 4.84 -18.30 -2.86
N ARG A 15 5.24 -17.81 -1.67
CA ARG A 15 6.18 -18.51 -0.78
C ARG A 15 5.68 -19.89 -0.30
N ARG A 16 4.37 -20.13 -0.35
CA ARG A 16 3.75 -21.40 0.05
C ARG A 16 3.38 -22.29 -1.14
N GLY A 17 3.75 -21.90 -2.36
CA GLY A 17 3.42 -22.62 -3.58
C GLY A 17 1.92 -22.62 -3.91
N LEU A 18 1.15 -21.70 -3.32
CA LEU A 18 -0.28 -21.58 -3.59
C LEU A 18 -0.51 -20.69 -4.83
N PRO A 19 -1.62 -20.91 -5.57
CA PRO A 19 -2.02 -20.05 -6.67
C PRO A 19 -2.06 -18.59 -6.20
N HIS A 20 -1.43 -17.70 -6.95
CA HIS A 20 -1.35 -16.29 -6.63
C HIS A 20 -1.40 -15.46 -7.92
N ALA A 21 -1.97 -14.27 -7.84
CA ALA A 21 -1.90 -13.30 -8.91
C ALA A 21 -0.46 -12.78 -9.02
N PRO A 22 0.08 -12.60 -10.26
CA PRO A 22 1.43 -12.09 -10.46
C PRO A 22 1.55 -10.60 -10.09
N LEU A 23 0.43 -9.87 -10.14
CA LEU A 23 0.33 -8.45 -9.82
C LEU A 23 -0.69 -8.23 -8.69
N CYS A 24 -0.59 -7.08 -8.03
CA CYS A 24 -1.55 -6.68 -7.01
C CYS A 24 -2.93 -6.46 -7.61
N LEU A 25 -3.95 -7.11 -7.05
CA LEU A 25 -5.32 -7.05 -7.54
C LEU A 25 -5.98 -5.67 -7.34
N LEU A 26 -5.35 -4.78 -6.57
CA LEU A 26 -5.87 -3.44 -6.30
C LEU A 26 -5.43 -2.41 -7.35
N CYS A 27 -4.17 -2.46 -7.77
CA CYS A 27 -3.61 -1.51 -8.74
C CYS A 27 -3.28 -2.12 -10.10
N ASP A 28 -3.13 -3.44 -10.18
CA ASP A 28 -2.69 -4.21 -11.36
C ASP A 28 -1.39 -3.69 -12.01
N GLN A 29 -0.50 -3.09 -11.22
CA GLN A 29 0.74 -2.46 -11.72
C GLN A 29 2.01 -3.09 -11.17
N GLU A 30 2.02 -3.49 -9.90
CA GLU A 30 3.21 -4.01 -9.23
C GLU A 30 2.90 -5.31 -8.48
N PRO A 31 3.91 -6.17 -8.22
CA PRO A 31 3.74 -7.38 -7.41
C PRO A 31 3.24 -7.06 -6.00
N GLU A 32 2.29 -7.86 -5.51
CA GLU A 32 1.73 -7.64 -4.18
C GLU A 32 2.62 -8.18 -3.06
N THR A 33 3.36 -7.28 -2.42
CA THR A 33 4.13 -7.55 -1.20
C THR A 33 3.34 -7.17 0.07
N MET A 34 3.83 -7.47 1.28
CA MET A 34 3.13 -7.05 2.51
C MET A 34 2.93 -5.53 2.64
N GLN A 35 3.90 -4.75 2.17
CA GLN A 35 3.88 -3.29 2.31
C GLN A 35 3.11 -2.62 1.18
N HIS A 36 2.94 -3.30 0.04
CA HIS A 36 2.30 -2.72 -1.13
C HIS A 36 0.81 -2.38 -0.88
N PRO A 37 -0.08 -3.30 -0.44
CA PRO A 37 -1.47 -2.95 -0.11
C PRO A 37 -1.64 -1.96 1.03
N LEU A 38 -0.61 -1.76 1.86
CA LEU A 38 -0.67 -0.80 2.96
C LEU A 38 -0.34 0.62 2.52
N ALA A 39 0.74 0.82 1.75
CA ALA A 39 1.25 2.15 1.44
C ALA A 39 1.85 2.29 0.03
N GLY A 40 2.29 1.20 -0.61
CA GLY A 40 2.90 1.24 -1.94
C GLY A 40 1.89 1.28 -3.08
N CYS A 41 0.72 0.68 -2.89
CA CYS A 41 -0.34 0.56 -3.88
C CYS A 41 -1.00 1.92 -4.15
N SER A 42 -1.09 2.31 -5.42
CA SER A 42 -1.75 3.54 -5.84
C SER A 42 -3.21 3.61 -5.36
N PHE A 43 -3.95 2.49 -5.44
CA PHE A 43 -5.29 2.37 -4.90
C PHE A 43 -5.32 2.60 -3.38
N SER A 44 -4.44 1.95 -2.62
CA SER A 44 -4.37 2.12 -1.18
C SER A 44 -4.00 3.56 -0.77
N ARG A 45 -3.13 4.23 -1.53
CA ARG A 45 -2.80 5.64 -1.31
C ARG A 45 -4.01 6.54 -1.51
N GLN A 46 -4.85 6.28 -2.53
CA GLN A 46 -6.10 7.01 -2.72
C GLN A 46 -7.05 6.79 -1.54
N VAL A 47 -7.21 5.55 -1.09
CA VAL A 47 -8.05 5.23 0.08
C VAL A 47 -7.55 5.96 1.33
N TRP A 48 -6.24 5.98 1.60
CA TRP A 48 -5.68 6.73 2.72
C TRP A 48 -5.89 8.24 2.59
N HIS A 49 -5.77 8.78 1.39
CA HIS A 49 -6.05 10.19 1.14
C HIS A 49 -7.50 10.54 1.51
N GLU A 50 -8.46 9.73 1.08
CA GLU A 50 -9.88 9.92 1.44
C GLU A 50 -10.15 9.77 2.93
N ILE A 51 -9.56 8.74 3.58
CA ILE A 51 -9.73 8.54 5.02
C ILE A 51 -9.13 9.72 5.80
N LEU A 52 -7.94 10.17 5.44
CA LEU A 52 -7.26 11.27 6.12
C LEU A 52 -7.97 12.60 5.89
N SER A 53 -8.52 12.83 4.70
CA SER A 53 -9.33 14.01 4.42
C SER A 53 -10.61 14.02 5.26
N TRP A 54 -11.29 12.89 5.40
CA TRP A 54 -12.48 12.73 6.25
C TRP A 54 -12.17 12.92 7.74
N CYS A 55 -11.04 12.41 8.20
CA CYS A 55 -10.62 12.58 9.59
C CYS A 55 -10.12 14.00 9.90
N HIS A 56 -10.08 14.91 8.92
CA HIS A 56 -9.37 16.20 9.01
C HIS A 56 -7.92 16.04 9.50
N ALA A 57 -7.35 14.85 9.27
CA ALA A 57 -6.04 14.42 9.74
C ALA A 57 -4.96 14.65 8.67
N THR A 58 -5.28 15.42 7.62
CA THR A 58 -4.29 16.03 6.73
C THR A 58 -3.55 17.13 7.50
N ALA A 59 -2.79 16.74 8.53
CA ALA A 59 -1.68 17.54 8.97
C ALA A 59 -0.86 17.79 7.72
N ALA A 60 -0.81 19.06 7.28
CA ALA A 60 -0.07 19.45 6.10
C ALA A 60 1.31 18.80 6.20
N MET A 61 1.58 17.79 5.36
CA MET A 61 2.94 17.51 4.96
C MET A 61 3.37 18.79 4.25
N HIS A 62 3.86 19.74 5.03
CA HIS A 62 4.74 20.77 4.52
C HIS A 62 5.92 20.01 3.97
N ILE A 63 5.85 19.71 2.67
CA ILE A 63 7.02 19.45 1.86
C ILE A 63 7.71 20.81 1.82
N PRO A 64 8.85 21.03 2.50
CA PRO A 64 9.60 22.25 2.28
C PRO A 64 10.00 22.22 0.80
N ASP A 65 9.49 23.20 0.05
CA ASP A 65 9.90 23.44 -1.32
C ASP A 65 11.42 23.66 -1.33
N GLY A 66 12.12 22.73 -1.98
CA GLY A 66 13.45 22.97 -2.53
C GLY A 66 14.64 22.62 -1.64
N GLU A 67 15.32 21.53 -1.99
CA GLU A 67 16.75 21.63 -2.33
C GLU A 67 17.13 20.46 -3.27
N PHE A 68 16.79 20.60 -4.56
CA PHE A 68 17.57 19.96 -5.62
C PHE A 68 18.70 20.92 -5.98
N ARG A 69 19.89 20.67 -5.45
CA ARG A 69 21.16 21.12 -6.02
C ARG A 69 22.12 19.94 -6.10
#